data_AF-A0A7C6JTN4-F1
#
_entry.id   AF-A0A7C6JTN4-F1
#
_cell.length_a   1.000
_cell.length_b   1.000
_cell.length_c   1.000
_cell.angle_alpha   90.00
_cell.angle_beta   90.00
_cell.angle_gamma   90.00
#
_symmetry.space_group_name_H-M   'P 1'
#
loop_
_entity.id
_entity.type
_entity.pdbx_description
1 polymer ?
#
loop_
_entity_poly.entity_id
_entity_poly.type
_entity_poly.pdbx_seq_one_letter_code
_entity_poly.pdbx_strand_id
1 'polypeptide(L)'
;MSLFERLAQIKQQREATAAGGPAPVASKVSSLRAEPERSPLLPASSLGGRECTAAGGCFCLREKKLKQSLQVPFSDTLIYRNLRLIWGIGPVTEARLKDQGIAVISELVCHPRFGADARQVLNLIERRQAAELRRRGATDAELLGLFSPEEIVFLDIETTGLWASQPLFLVGILTTREQEAVLGQLLARHYREERALLAYLAQALQQTKVMITFNGKRFDWPYIIDHNKLAAA
;
A
#
# COMPACT_ATOMS: atom_id res chain seq x y z
N MET A 1 -36.01 20.79 2.08
CA MET A 1 -36.04 19.32 2.20
C MET A 1 -34.63 18.80 2.42
N SER A 2 -34.47 17.98 3.46
CA SER A 2 -33.21 17.34 3.87
C SER A 2 -32.80 16.25 2.87
N LEU A 3 -31.50 15.98 2.77
CA LEU A 3 -30.93 14.90 1.95
C LEU A 3 -31.59 13.54 2.27
N PHE A 4 -31.96 13.32 3.54
CA PHE A 4 -32.64 12.11 4.00
C PHE A 4 -34.06 11.95 3.44
N GLU A 5 -34.78 13.06 3.26
CA GLU A 5 -36.14 13.03 2.69
C GLU A 5 -36.11 12.68 1.20
N ARG A 6 -35.10 13.15 0.46
CA ARG A 6 -34.89 12.81 -0.95
C ARG A 6 -34.54 11.34 -1.14
N LEU A 7 -33.71 10.78 -0.26
CA LEU A 7 -33.34 9.35 -0.31
C LEU A 7 -34.52 8.44 0.01
N ALA A 8 -35.41 8.85 0.93
CA ALA A 8 -36.63 8.09 1.24
C ALA A 8 -37.61 8.05 0.05
N GLN A 9 -37.79 9.17 -0.66
CA GLN A 9 -38.63 9.23 -1.86
C GLN A 9 -38.09 8.35 -3.00
N ILE A 10 -36.77 8.34 -3.22
CA ILE A 10 -36.14 7.49 -4.24
C ILE A 10 -36.33 6.00 -3.91
N LYS A 11 -36.28 5.64 -2.62
CA LYS A 11 -36.52 4.25 -2.17
C LYS A 11 -37.98 3.83 -2.39
N GLN A 12 -38.95 4.67 -2.03
CA GLN A 12 -40.37 4.40 -2.26
C GLN A 12 -40.72 4.28 -3.75
N GLN A 13 -40.14 5.11 -4.62
CA GLN A 13 -40.35 5.00 -6.07
C GLN A 13 -39.81 3.69 -6.63
N ARG A 14 -38.65 3.21 -6.15
CA ARG A 14 -38.08 1.92 -6.59
C ARG A 14 -38.91 0.72 -6.14
N GLU A 15 -39.43 0.76 -4.91
CA GLU A 15 -40.27 -0.32 -4.36
C GLU A 15 -41.65 -0.38 -5.05
N ALA A 16 -42.24 0.77 -5.39
CA ALA A 16 -43.51 0.83 -6.14
C ALA A 16 -43.37 0.29 -7.58
N THR A 17 -42.21 0.49 -8.22
CA THR A 17 -41.95 0.01 -9.59
C THR A 17 -41.71 -1.51 -9.64
N ALA A 18 -41.27 -2.11 -8.52
CA ALA A 18 -40.99 -3.55 -8.44
C ALA A 18 -42.25 -4.42 -8.18
N ALA A 19 -43.38 -3.83 -7.76
CA ALA A 19 -44.56 -4.56 -7.32
C ALA A 19 -45.68 -4.69 -8.38
N GLY A 20 -45.50 -4.20 -9.61
CA GLY A 20 -46.58 -4.13 -10.61
C GLY A 20 -46.18 -4.53 -12.01
N GLY A 21 -46.10 -5.84 -12.30
CA GLY A 21 -46.04 -6.37 -13.66
C GLY A 21 -46.13 -7.90 -13.70
N PRO A 22 -46.97 -8.51 -14.57
CA PRO A 22 -47.10 -9.96 -14.60
C PRO A 22 -45.82 -10.61 -15.17
N ALA A 23 -45.43 -11.75 -14.59
CA ALA A 23 -44.27 -12.53 -15.01
C ALA A 23 -44.41 -13.01 -16.46
N PRO A 24 -43.36 -12.90 -17.31
CA PRO A 24 -43.44 -13.38 -18.68
C PRO A 24 -43.28 -14.91 -18.72
N VAL A 25 -44.11 -15.52 -19.55
CA VAL A 25 -44.12 -16.96 -19.86
C VAL A 25 -42.82 -17.36 -20.56
N ALA A 26 -42.18 -18.41 -20.06
CA ALA A 26 -40.97 -18.97 -20.64
C ALA A 26 -41.24 -19.57 -22.03
N SER A 27 -40.72 -18.93 -23.08
CA SER A 27 -40.60 -19.55 -24.41
C SER A 27 -39.16 -19.99 -24.64
N LYS A 28 -39.00 -21.28 -24.95
CA LYS A 28 -37.72 -21.89 -25.35
C LYS A 28 -37.21 -21.19 -26.62
N VAL A 29 -36.14 -20.42 -26.50
CA VAL A 29 -35.36 -19.98 -27.66
C VAL A 29 -33.99 -20.64 -27.61
N SER A 30 -33.77 -21.41 -28.67
CA SER A 30 -32.59 -22.12 -29.12
C SER A 30 -31.26 -21.44 -28.80
N SER A 31 -30.34 -22.28 -28.35
CA SER A 31 -28.92 -22.03 -28.12
C SER A 31 -28.19 -21.50 -29.37
N LEU A 32 -27.86 -20.22 -29.36
CA LEU A 32 -26.68 -19.67 -29.99
C LEU A 32 -26.04 -18.74 -28.94
N ARG A 33 -25.08 -19.26 -28.18
CA ARG A 33 -24.21 -18.41 -27.34
C ARG A 33 -23.34 -17.61 -28.30
N ALA A 34 -23.81 -16.42 -28.66
CA ALA A 34 -22.92 -15.38 -29.13
C ALA A 34 -21.92 -15.12 -27.98
N GLU A 35 -20.62 -15.27 -28.27
CA GLU A 35 -19.55 -14.69 -27.44
C GLU A 35 -19.97 -13.25 -27.12
N PRO A 36 -19.95 -12.80 -25.85
CA PRO A 36 -20.32 -11.44 -25.54
C PRO A 36 -19.37 -10.52 -26.30
N GLU A 37 -19.92 -9.72 -27.21
CA GLU A 37 -19.18 -8.75 -28.00
C GLU A 37 -18.19 -8.03 -27.08
N ARG A 38 -16.90 -8.08 -27.42
CA ARG A 38 -15.87 -7.31 -26.75
C ARG A 38 -16.23 -5.84 -26.97
N SER A 39 -16.95 -5.23 -26.03
CA SER A 39 -17.01 -3.77 -25.96
C SER A 39 -15.57 -3.28 -26.07
N PRO A 40 -15.24 -2.43 -27.06
CA PRO A 40 -13.86 -2.02 -27.27
C PRO A 40 -13.38 -1.32 -26.00
N LEU A 41 -12.40 -1.92 -25.33
CA LEU A 41 -11.76 -1.29 -24.18
C LEU A 41 -11.17 0.04 -24.67
N LEU A 42 -11.38 1.10 -23.89
CA LEU A 42 -10.78 2.40 -24.18
C LEU A 42 -9.25 2.24 -24.29
N PRO A 43 -8.61 2.66 -25.39
CA PRO A 43 -7.17 2.54 -25.53
C PRO A 43 -6.44 3.24 -24.39
N ALA A 44 -5.34 2.63 -23.89
CA ALA A 44 -4.57 3.22 -22.79
C ALA A 44 -4.06 4.64 -23.13
N SER A 45 -3.75 4.90 -24.40
CA SER A 45 -3.34 6.21 -24.91
C SER A 45 -4.39 7.30 -24.71
N SER A 46 -5.69 6.96 -24.82
CA SER A 46 -6.80 7.89 -24.56
C SER A 46 -6.88 8.32 -23.09
N LEU A 47 -6.26 7.55 -22.18
CA LEU A 47 -6.16 7.85 -20.75
C LEU A 47 -4.78 8.43 -20.38
N GLY A 48 -3.94 8.75 -21.38
CA GLY A 48 -2.59 9.25 -21.16
C GLY A 48 -1.65 8.20 -20.57
N GLY A 49 -1.91 6.91 -20.83
CA GLY A 49 -1.09 5.78 -20.43
C GLY A 49 -0.63 4.94 -21.61
N ARG A 50 0.04 3.84 -21.30
CA ARG A 50 0.43 2.80 -22.25
C ARG A 50 -0.19 1.47 -21.88
N GLU A 51 -0.40 0.62 -22.87
CA GLU A 51 -0.76 -0.78 -22.61
C GLU A 51 0.40 -1.47 -21.92
N CYS A 52 0.10 -2.16 -20.82
CA CYS A 52 1.04 -3.03 -20.13
C CYS A 52 0.43 -4.42 -20.06
N THR A 53 1.23 -5.44 -20.35
CA THR A 53 0.81 -6.85 -20.32
C THR A 53 1.50 -7.55 -19.17
N ALA A 54 0.73 -8.35 -18.44
CA ALA A 54 1.21 -9.21 -17.39
C ALA A 54 0.39 -10.51 -17.39
N ALA A 55 0.66 -11.42 -16.44
CA ALA A 55 -0.10 -12.66 -16.34
C ALA A 55 -1.61 -12.35 -16.19
N GLY A 56 -2.44 -12.89 -17.09
CA GLY A 56 -3.89 -12.69 -17.06
C GLY A 56 -4.44 -11.59 -17.96
N GLY A 57 -3.60 -10.85 -18.71
CA GLY A 57 -4.08 -9.90 -19.73
C GLY A 57 -3.29 -8.60 -19.82
N CYS A 58 -3.97 -7.53 -20.22
CA CYS A 58 -3.43 -6.17 -20.29
C CYS A 58 -4.15 -5.24 -19.32
N PHE A 59 -3.53 -4.10 -19.03
CA PHE A 59 -4.08 -3.00 -18.25
C PHE A 59 -3.43 -1.67 -18.70
N CYS A 60 -4.03 -0.55 -18.31
CA CYS A 60 -3.48 0.77 -18.61
C CYS A 60 -2.48 1.20 -17.53
N LEU A 61 -1.24 1.50 -17.91
CA LEU A 61 -0.23 2.06 -17.01
C LEU A 61 0.06 3.51 -17.37
N ARG A 62 -0.11 4.41 -16.40
CA ARG A 62 0.31 5.80 -16.51
C ARG A 62 1.51 6.02 -15.59
N GLU A 63 2.55 6.63 -16.11
CA GLU A 63 3.76 6.97 -15.33
C GLU A 63 4.08 8.44 -15.52
N LYS A 64 4.42 9.11 -14.41
CA LYS A 64 4.85 10.51 -14.41
C LYS A 64 6.06 10.65 -13.52
N LYS A 65 7.20 10.98 -14.12
CA LYS A 65 8.39 11.46 -13.40
C LYS A 65 8.06 12.82 -12.79
N LEU A 66 8.22 12.94 -11.48
CA LEU A 66 8.07 14.18 -10.76
C LEU A 66 9.43 14.87 -10.72
N LYS A 67 9.49 16.17 -11.00
CA LYS A 67 10.72 16.98 -10.97
C LYS A 67 11.26 17.23 -9.54
N GLN A 68 10.80 16.44 -8.59
CA GLN A 68 11.12 16.54 -7.17
C GLN A 68 11.66 15.17 -6.77
N SER A 69 12.81 15.16 -6.09
CA SER A 69 13.23 13.96 -5.39
C SER A 69 12.25 13.70 -4.25
N LEU A 70 11.88 12.43 -4.06
CA LEU A 70 11.18 12.02 -2.85
C LEU A 70 12.19 12.15 -1.70
N GLN A 71 12.26 13.32 -1.09
CA GLN A 71 13.05 13.50 0.12
C GLN A 71 12.30 12.80 1.24
N VAL A 72 12.75 11.59 1.58
CA VAL A 72 12.37 10.96 2.84
C VAL A 72 13.13 11.74 3.91
N PRO A 73 12.47 12.57 4.73
CA PRO A 73 13.14 13.56 5.57
C PRO A 73 13.83 12.96 6.80
N PHE A 74 13.99 11.64 6.84
CA PHE A 74 14.40 10.90 8.02
C PHE A 74 15.88 10.50 7.90
N SER A 75 16.70 11.06 8.78
CA SER A 75 18.12 10.70 8.84
C SER A 75 18.30 9.27 9.34
N ASP A 76 19.16 8.53 8.65
CA ASP A 76 19.70 7.23 9.06
C ASP A 76 20.38 7.26 10.44
N THR A 77 20.87 8.42 10.87
CA THR A 77 21.51 8.58 12.19
C THR A 77 20.52 8.72 13.36
N LEU A 78 19.24 9.01 13.10
CA LEU A 78 18.28 9.37 14.14
C LEU A 78 18.11 8.25 15.18
N ILE A 79 17.99 7.01 14.71
CA ILE A 79 17.79 5.84 15.56
C ILE A 79 18.95 5.60 16.54
N TYR A 80 20.18 5.97 16.18
CA TYR A 80 21.36 5.78 17.01
C TYR A 80 21.38 6.70 18.23
N ARG A 81 20.58 7.78 18.22
CA ARG A 81 20.46 8.75 19.33
C ARG A 81 19.37 8.36 20.34
N ASN A 82 18.58 7.34 20.04
CA ASN A 82 17.50 6.88 20.90
C ASN A 82 18.04 5.84 21.90
N LEU A 83 18.62 6.34 23.00
CA LEU A 83 19.18 5.48 24.05
C LEU A 83 18.10 4.59 24.71
N ARG A 84 16.82 4.98 24.60
CA ARG A 84 15.69 4.25 25.20
C ARG A 84 15.35 2.94 24.49
N LEU A 85 15.98 2.66 23.34
CA LEU A 85 15.93 1.33 22.70
C LEU A 85 16.65 0.25 23.51
N ILE A 86 17.52 0.66 24.45
CA ILE A 86 18.24 -0.22 25.37
C ILE A 86 17.37 -0.48 26.60
N TRP A 87 17.17 -1.74 26.94
CA TRP A 87 16.42 -2.16 28.12
C TRP A 87 17.01 -1.59 29.41
N GLY A 88 16.12 -1.01 30.23
CA GLY A 88 16.50 -0.35 31.47
C GLY A 88 16.88 1.13 31.33
N ILE A 89 16.89 1.68 30.11
CA ILE A 89 17.04 3.13 29.87
C ILE A 89 15.65 3.76 29.66
N GLY A 90 15.07 4.28 30.74
CA GLY A 90 13.90 5.14 30.68
C GLY A 90 14.26 6.64 30.54
N PRO A 91 13.27 7.54 30.47
CA PRO A 91 13.50 8.99 30.28
C PRO A 91 14.50 9.60 31.28
N VAL A 92 14.41 9.24 32.56
CA VAL A 92 15.29 9.74 33.62
C VAL A 92 16.73 9.25 33.43
N THR A 93 16.90 7.98 33.04
CA THR A 93 18.24 7.40 32.81
C THR A 93 18.86 7.99 31.55
N GLU A 94 18.07 8.15 30.48
CA GLU A 94 18.50 8.80 29.26
C GLU A 94 18.98 10.23 29.52
N ALA A 95 18.21 11.04 30.25
CA ALA A 95 18.60 12.42 30.59
C ALA A 95 19.95 12.45 31.33
N ARG A 96 20.11 11.60 32.36
CA ARG A 96 21.38 11.51 33.10
C ARG A 96 22.57 11.10 32.23
N LEU A 97 22.39 10.17 31.29
CA LEU A 97 23.45 9.75 30.36
C LEU A 97 23.82 10.89 29.42
N LYS A 98 22.83 11.64 28.92
CA LYS A 98 23.06 12.83 28.08
C LYS A 98 23.79 13.94 28.83
N ASP A 99 23.49 14.16 30.11
CA ASP A 99 24.23 15.09 30.97
C ASP A 99 25.70 14.67 31.16
N GLN A 100 25.99 13.38 31.04
CA GLN A 100 27.36 12.83 31.05
C GLN A 100 28.04 12.88 29.67
N GLY A 101 27.39 13.49 28.67
CA GLY A 101 27.89 13.59 27.30
C GLY A 101 27.61 12.37 26.42
N ILE A 102 26.88 11.38 26.92
CA ILE A 102 26.51 10.18 26.15
C ILE A 102 25.26 10.47 25.33
N ALA A 103 25.41 10.56 24.01
CA ALA A 103 24.36 10.97 23.09
C ALA A 103 23.94 9.87 22.11
N VAL A 104 24.75 8.81 21.95
CA VAL A 104 24.49 7.71 21.00
C VAL A 104 24.69 6.33 21.62
N ILE A 105 23.99 5.34 21.07
CA ILE A 105 24.00 3.94 21.55
C ILE A 105 25.42 3.34 21.54
N SER A 106 26.26 3.70 20.56
CA SER A 106 27.62 3.17 20.42
C SER A 106 28.53 3.50 21.59
N GLU A 107 28.34 4.64 22.26
CA GLU A 107 29.10 5.05 23.43
C GLU A 107 28.81 4.18 24.65
N LEU A 108 27.66 3.49 24.67
CA LEU A 108 27.28 2.60 25.76
C LEU A 108 27.81 1.18 25.60
N VAL A 109 28.49 0.83 24.50
CA VAL A 109 28.97 -0.54 24.25
C VAL A 109 29.87 -1.06 25.36
N CYS A 110 30.71 -0.22 25.96
CA CYS A 110 31.57 -0.62 27.09
C CYS A 110 30.94 -0.36 28.47
N HIS A 111 29.69 0.13 28.54
CA HIS A 111 29.04 0.47 29.80
C HIS A 111 28.76 -0.80 30.62
N PRO A 112 29.17 -0.88 31.91
CA PRO A 112 29.06 -2.08 32.73
C PRO A 112 27.64 -2.66 32.81
N ARG A 113 26.62 -1.79 32.85
CA ARG A 113 25.22 -2.20 32.94
C ARG A 113 24.51 -2.33 31.58
N PHE A 114 24.89 -1.53 30.59
CA PHE A 114 24.08 -1.32 29.37
C PHE A 114 24.76 -1.87 28.12
N GLY A 115 26.06 -2.21 28.18
CA GLY A 115 26.85 -2.54 27.00
C GLY A 115 26.41 -3.80 26.27
N ALA A 116 25.93 -4.81 27.00
CA ALA A 116 25.43 -6.03 26.37
C ALA A 116 24.21 -5.75 25.46
N ASP A 117 23.22 -5.04 25.97
CA ASP A 117 22.02 -4.72 25.20
C ASP A 117 22.25 -3.58 24.18
N ALA A 118 23.18 -2.66 24.44
CA ALA A 118 23.63 -1.69 23.44
C ALA A 118 24.19 -2.36 22.18
N ARG A 119 25.07 -3.37 22.35
CA ARG A 119 25.56 -4.20 21.22
C ARG A 119 24.43 -4.94 20.51
N GLN A 120 23.47 -5.46 21.27
CA GLN A 120 22.29 -6.12 20.69
C GLN A 120 21.48 -5.14 19.83
N VAL A 121 21.18 -3.94 20.33
CA VAL A 121 20.44 -2.92 19.57
C VAL A 121 21.18 -2.50 18.31
N LEU A 122 22.50 -2.29 18.37
CA LEU A 122 23.30 -1.98 17.18
C LEU A 122 23.22 -3.08 16.12
N ASN A 123 23.28 -4.35 16.53
CA ASN A 123 23.11 -5.48 15.61
C ASN A 123 21.69 -5.54 15.03
N LEU A 124 20.66 -5.19 15.80
CA LEU A 124 19.28 -5.08 15.29
C LEU A 124 19.15 -3.98 14.23
N ILE A 125 19.80 -2.83 14.45
CA ILE A 125 19.86 -1.70 13.50
C ILE A 125 20.59 -2.13 12.22
N GLU A 126 21.78 -2.70 12.35
CA GLU A 126 22.61 -3.18 11.22
C GLU A 126 21.87 -4.22 10.37
N ARG A 127 21.18 -5.17 11.01
CA ARG A 127 20.36 -6.19 10.34
C ARG A 127 18.98 -5.70 9.92
N ARG A 128 18.67 -4.40 10.10
CA ARG A 128 17.39 -3.77 9.79
C ARG A 128 16.18 -4.54 10.36
N GLN A 129 16.29 -5.04 11.59
CA GLN A 129 15.22 -5.82 12.25
C GLN A 129 14.11 -4.90 12.80
N ALA A 130 13.39 -4.24 11.89
CA ALA A 130 12.43 -3.19 12.21
C ALA A 130 11.32 -3.62 13.19
N ALA A 131 10.85 -4.86 13.11
CA ALA A 131 9.81 -5.37 14.01
C ALA A 131 10.26 -5.42 15.47
N GLU A 132 11.50 -5.83 15.73
CA GLU A 132 12.07 -5.87 17.08
C GLU A 132 12.43 -4.47 17.58
N LEU A 133 13.01 -3.63 16.72
CA LEU A 133 13.28 -2.22 17.05
C LEU A 133 11.99 -1.48 17.41
N ARG A 134 10.88 -1.74 16.68
CA ARG A 134 9.56 -1.17 16.99
C ARG A 134 9.05 -1.64 18.36
N ARG A 135 9.22 -2.92 18.71
CA ARG A 135 8.86 -3.44 20.04
C ARG A 135 9.63 -2.76 21.17
N ARG A 136 10.88 -2.37 20.91
CA ARG A 136 11.74 -1.61 21.82
C ARG A 136 11.43 -0.11 21.86
N GLY A 137 10.49 0.37 21.06
CA GLY A 137 10.02 1.75 21.07
C GLY A 137 10.59 2.65 19.98
N ALA A 138 11.23 2.09 18.93
CA ALA A 138 11.61 2.87 17.76
C ALA A 138 10.36 3.43 17.06
N THR A 139 10.42 4.72 16.73
CA THR A 139 9.39 5.46 16.00
C THR A 139 9.41 5.09 14.52
N ASP A 140 8.30 5.36 13.81
CA ASP A 140 8.25 5.13 12.35
C ASP A 140 9.31 5.96 11.61
N ALA A 141 9.62 7.18 12.07
CA ALA A 141 10.67 8.03 11.50
C ALA A 141 12.06 7.39 11.62
N GLU A 142 12.40 6.87 12.80
CA GLU A 142 13.68 6.19 13.02
C GLU A 142 13.82 4.91 12.19
N LEU A 143 12.73 4.15 12.06
CA LEU A 143 12.72 2.93 11.26
C LEU A 143 12.80 3.21 9.76
N LEU A 144 12.13 4.27 9.29
CA LEU A 144 12.20 4.69 7.88
C LEU A 144 13.62 5.09 7.46
N GLY A 145 14.38 5.72 8.36
CA GLY A 145 15.79 6.08 8.10
C GLY A 145 16.72 4.88 7.84
N LEU A 146 16.29 3.64 8.10
CA LEU A 146 17.09 2.43 7.85
C LEU A 146 17.05 1.97 6.39
N PHE A 147 16.19 2.55 5.55
CA PHE A 147 15.92 2.11 4.18
C PHE A 147 16.19 3.24 3.19
N SER A 148 16.72 2.90 2.01
CA SER A 148 16.89 3.90 0.96
C SER A 148 15.54 4.28 0.33
N PRO A 149 15.41 5.46 -0.28
CA PRO A 149 14.17 5.87 -0.96
C PRO A 149 13.67 4.86 -2.01
N GLU A 150 14.54 4.12 -2.67
CA GLU A 150 14.21 3.08 -3.67
C GLU A 150 13.62 1.81 -3.03
N GLU A 151 13.88 1.58 -1.75
CA GLU A 151 13.32 0.47 -0.97
C GLU A 151 11.92 0.80 -0.40
N ILE A 152 11.47 2.04 -0.56
CA ILE A 152 10.20 2.57 -0.03
C ILE A 152 9.20 2.76 -1.17
N VAL A 153 7.97 2.30 -0.96
CA VAL A 153 6.83 2.58 -1.85
C VAL A 153 5.69 3.22 -1.06
N PHE A 154 5.07 4.25 -1.64
CA PHE A 154 3.76 4.69 -1.20
C PHE A 154 2.71 4.04 -2.09
N LEU A 155 1.70 3.45 -1.47
CA LEU A 155 0.68 2.68 -2.17
C LEU A 155 -0.70 3.04 -1.64
N ASP A 156 -1.64 3.15 -2.58
CA ASP A 156 -3.07 3.34 -2.31
C ASP A 156 -3.87 2.61 -3.39
N ILE A 157 -4.98 1.97 -3.00
CA ILE A 157 -5.84 1.24 -3.94
C ILE A 157 -7.24 1.85 -3.98
N GLU A 158 -7.86 1.77 -5.14
CA GLU A 158 -9.24 2.16 -5.35
C GLU A 158 -10.02 0.97 -5.90
N THR A 159 -11.13 0.68 -5.22
CA THR A 159 -12.03 -0.44 -5.52
C THR A 159 -13.43 0.10 -5.79
N THR A 160 -14.28 -0.66 -6.48
CA THR A 160 -15.65 -0.20 -6.81
C THR A 160 -16.60 -0.18 -5.61
N GLY A 161 -16.15 -0.55 -4.41
CA GLY A 161 -16.91 -0.46 -3.18
C GLY A 161 -16.12 -0.91 -1.96
N LEU A 162 -16.72 -0.81 -0.78
CA LEU A 162 -16.01 -0.96 0.50
C LEU A 162 -15.71 -2.42 0.91
N TRP A 163 -16.00 -3.40 0.05
CA TRP A 163 -15.90 -4.82 0.37
C TRP A 163 -14.77 -5.44 -0.43
N ALA A 164 -14.03 -6.37 0.17
CA ALA A 164 -12.91 -7.03 -0.50
C ALA A 164 -13.32 -7.82 -1.75
N SER A 165 -14.60 -8.16 -1.94
CA SER A 165 -15.09 -8.82 -3.16
C SER A 165 -15.34 -7.88 -4.33
N GLN A 166 -15.23 -6.56 -4.12
CA GLN A 166 -15.44 -5.56 -5.17
C GLN A 166 -14.17 -5.44 -6.01
N PRO A 167 -14.27 -5.40 -7.36
CA PRO A 167 -13.12 -5.28 -8.23
C PRO A 167 -12.24 -4.07 -7.90
N LEU A 168 -10.94 -4.29 -7.88
CA LEU A 168 -9.93 -3.24 -7.90
C LEU A 168 -9.84 -2.66 -9.31
N PHE A 169 -9.92 -1.33 -9.41
CA PHE A 169 -9.81 -0.67 -10.71
C PHE A 169 -8.58 0.23 -10.81
N LEU A 170 -8.04 0.75 -9.71
CA LEU A 170 -6.88 1.63 -9.75
C LEU A 170 -5.93 1.35 -8.57
N VAL A 171 -4.63 1.35 -8.85
CA VAL A 171 -3.56 1.36 -7.84
C VAL A 171 -2.66 2.55 -8.11
N GLY A 172 -2.57 3.44 -7.13
CA GLY A 172 -1.57 4.49 -7.09
C GLY A 172 -0.29 3.98 -6.45
N ILE A 173 0.85 4.20 -7.11
CA ILE A 173 2.17 3.93 -6.54
C ILE A 173 3.07 5.15 -6.68
N LEU A 174 3.82 5.48 -5.63
CA LEU A 174 4.92 6.42 -5.68
C LEU A 174 6.20 5.71 -5.26
N THR A 175 7.16 5.66 -6.18
CA THR A 175 8.47 5.01 -5.99
C THR A 175 9.59 5.99 -6.32
N THR A 176 10.78 5.77 -5.79
CA THR A 176 11.99 6.46 -6.30
C THR A 176 12.70 5.56 -7.32
N ARG A 177 13.04 6.12 -8.49
CA ARG A 177 13.87 5.48 -9.53
C ARG A 177 14.88 6.50 -10.05
N GLU A 178 16.16 6.13 -10.12
CA GLU A 178 17.22 7.02 -10.62
C GLU A 178 17.23 8.38 -9.89
N GLN A 179 17.01 8.40 -8.57
CA GLN A 179 16.88 9.60 -7.74
C GLN A 179 15.66 10.49 -8.02
N GLU A 180 14.77 10.09 -8.93
CA GLU A 180 13.53 10.81 -9.24
C GLU A 180 12.32 10.11 -8.62
N ALA A 181 11.36 10.89 -8.11
CA ALA A 181 10.08 10.32 -7.70
C ALA A 181 9.25 10.00 -8.96
N VAL A 182 8.71 8.78 -9.02
CA VAL A 182 7.90 8.28 -10.13
C VAL A 182 6.51 7.94 -9.60
N LEU A 183 5.52 8.70 -10.05
CA LEU A 183 4.11 8.40 -9.82
C LEU A 183 3.62 7.43 -10.89
N GLY A 184 3.23 6.23 -10.48
CA GLY A 184 2.57 5.22 -11.30
C GLY A 184 1.09 5.13 -10.95
N GLN A 185 0.25 4.96 -11.98
CA GLN A 185 -1.15 4.60 -11.82
C GLN A 185 -1.43 3.41 -12.70
N LEU A 186 -1.74 2.28 -12.07
CA LEU A 186 -2.15 1.06 -12.77
C LEU A 186 -3.67 1.06 -12.78
N LEU A 187 -4.28 1.05 -13.96
CA LEU A 187 -5.72 1.19 -14.15
C LEU A 187 -6.27 0.00 -14.92
N ALA A 188 -7.16 -0.76 -14.27
CA ALA A 188 -8.03 -1.72 -14.91
C ALA A 188 -9.28 -0.98 -15.41
N ARG A 189 -9.49 -0.97 -16.72
CA ARG A 189 -10.64 -0.35 -17.41
C ARG A 189 -11.83 -1.29 -17.44
N HIS A 190 -11.59 -2.57 -17.17
CA HIS A 190 -12.59 -3.61 -17.06
C HIS A 190 -12.17 -4.65 -16.01
N TYR A 191 -13.12 -5.29 -15.33
CA TYR A 191 -12.84 -6.23 -14.23
C TYR A 191 -11.91 -7.39 -14.61
N ARG A 192 -11.86 -7.76 -15.90
CA ARG A 192 -10.97 -8.80 -16.42
C ARG A 192 -9.48 -8.41 -16.40
N GLU A 193 -9.19 -7.10 -16.34
CA GLU A 193 -7.81 -6.56 -16.34
C GLU A 193 -7.18 -6.53 -14.94
N GLU A 194 -7.99 -6.71 -13.89
CA GLU A 194 -7.53 -6.74 -12.49
C GLU A 194 -6.42 -7.77 -12.25
N ARG A 195 -6.56 -8.97 -12.83
CA ARG A 195 -5.55 -10.04 -12.69
C ARG A 195 -4.18 -9.62 -13.24
N ALA A 196 -4.17 -9.00 -14.42
CA ALA A 196 -2.94 -8.49 -15.03
C ALA A 196 -2.32 -7.37 -14.20
N LEU A 197 -3.16 -6.45 -13.72
CA LEU A 197 -2.74 -5.37 -12.86
C LEU A 197 -2.08 -5.87 -11.57
N LEU A 198 -2.73 -6.79 -10.85
CA LEU A 198 -2.21 -7.35 -9.60
C LEU A 198 -0.93 -8.16 -9.82
N ALA A 199 -0.83 -8.91 -10.92
CA ALA A 199 0.38 -9.63 -11.29
C ALA A 199 1.56 -8.68 -11.52
N TYR A 200 1.33 -7.58 -12.24
CA TYR A 200 2.35 -6.54 -12.42
C TYR A 200 2.73 -5.85 -11.10
N LEU A 201 1.74 -5.51 -10.27
CA LEU A 201 1.97 -4.90 -8.95
C LEU A 201 2.84 -5.80 -8.07
N ALA A 202 2.56 -7.11 -8.04
CA ALA A 202 3.35 -8.07 -7.28
C ALA A 202 4.83 -8.10 -7.72
N GLN A 203 5.09 -8.00 -9.02
CA GLN A 203 6.46 -7.89 -9.55
C GLN A 203 7.11 -6.55 -9.17
N ALA A 204 6.38 -5.45 -9.32
CA ALA A 204 6.87 -4.11 -8.99
C ALA A 204 7.24 -3.96 -7.51
N LEU A 205 6.58 -4.72 -6.62
CA LEU A 205 6.82 -4.69 -5.18
C LEU A 205 7.93 -5.63 -4.69
N GLN A 206 8.58 -6.43 -5.56
CA GLN A 206 9.58 -7.41 -5.11
C GLN A 206 10.81 -6.79 -4.42
N GLN A 207 11.19 -5.58 -4.82
CA GLN A 207 12.34 -4.87 -4.26
C GLN A 207 11.95 -3.97 -3.07
N THR A 208 10.65 -3.79 -2.82
CA THR A 208 10.14 -3.00 -1.71
C THR A 208 10.46 -3.64 -0.37
N LYS A 209 11.05 -2.87 0.56
CA LYS A 209 11.24 -3.26 1.96
C LYS A 209 10.24 -2.57 2.89
N VAL A 210 9.78 -1.38 2.51
CA VAL A 210 8.82 -0.61 3.28
C VAL A 210 7.68 -0.15 2.38
N MET A 211 6.46 -0.44 2.81
CA MET A 211 5.24 0.05 2.19
C MET A 211 4.56 1.06 3.11
N ILE A 212 4.32 2.26 2.59
CA ILE A 212 3.60 3.33 3.26
C ILE A 212 2.21 3.44 2.62
N THR A 213 1.18 3.28 3.45
CA THR A 213 -0.23 3.30 3.02
C THR A 213 -1.03 4.14 4.01
N PHE A 214 -2.15 4.71 3.58
CA PHE A 214 -3.11 5.31 4.50
C PHE A 214 -4.16 4.26 4.91
N ASN A 215 -4.12 3.79 6.16
CA ASN A 215 -4.99 2.70 6.66
C ASN A 215 -4.89 1.34 5.91
N GLY A 216 -3.93 1.17 5.00
CA GLY A 216 -3.80 -0.04 4.18
C GLY A 216 -3.55 -1.36 4.91
N LYS A 217 -3.08 -1.33 6.17
CA LYS A 217 -3.01 -2.55 7.01
C LYS A 217 -4.38 -3.21 7.22
N ARG A 218 -5.47 -2.43 7.16
CA ARG A 218 -6.84 -2.92 7.38
C ARG A 218 -7.56 -3.31 6.09
N PHE A 219 -7.12 -2.78 4.94
CA PHE A 219 -7.83 -2.96 3.66
C PHE A 219 -6.86 -3.26 2.51
N ASP A 220 -6.05 -2.30 2.08
CA ASP A 220 -5.22 -2.40 0.87
C ASP A 220 -4.35 -3.65 0.84
N TRP A 221 -3.59 -3.88 1.91
CA TRP A 221 -2.63 -4.97 1.98
C TRP A 221 -3.29 -6.35 2.09
N PRO A 222 -4.30 -6.57 2.97
CA PRO A 222 -5.13 -7.77 2.93
C PRO A 222 -5.73 -8.04 1.54
N TYR A 223 -6.29 -6.99 0.90
CA TYR A 223 -6.90 -7.11 -0.43
C TYR A 223 -5.91 -7.66 -1.46
N ILE A 224 -4.73 -7.03 -1.56
CA ILE A 224 -3.68 -7.40 -2.51
C ILE A 224 -3.21 -8.84 -2.26
N ILE A 225 -2.98 -9.24 -1.00
CA ILE A 225 -2.53 -10.61 -0.69
C ILE A 225 -3.58 -11.65 -1.11
N ASP A 226 -4.85 -11.43 -0.74
CA ASP A 226 -5.89 -12.42 -0.96
C ASP A 226 -6.21 -12.58 -2.46
N HIS A 227 -6.26 -11.48 -3.20
CA HIS A 227 -6.56 -11.51 -4.64
C HIS A 227 -5.36 -11.99 -5.47
N ASN A 228 -4.13 -11.74 -5.04
CA ASN A 228 -2.95 -12.24 -5.75
C ASN A 228 -2.79 -13.76 -5.60
N LYS A 229 -3.19 -14.34 -4.46
CA LYS A 229 -3.28 -15.81 -4.31
C LYS A 229 -4.28 -16.42 -5.29
N LEU A 230 -5.42 -15.76 -5.50
CA LEU A 230 -6.43 -16.18 -6.49
C LEU A 230 -5.95 -15.98 -7.94
N ALA A 231 -5.11 -14.96 -8.19
CA ALA A 231 -4.50 -14.70 -9.49
C ALA A 231 -3.33 -15.64 -9.83
N ALA A 232 -2.71 -16.28 -8.83
CA ALA A 232 -1.63 -17.26 -9.01
C ALA A 232 -2.13 -18.71 -9.16
N ALA A 233 -3.41 -18.96 -8.86
CA ALA A 233 -4.12 -20.23 -9.15
C ALA A 233 -4.72 -20.23 -10.57
#